data_AF-A0A0N0N9B6-F1
#
_entry.id   AF-A0A0N0N9B6-F1
#
_cell.length_a   1.000
_cell.length_b   1.000
_cell.length_c   1.000
_cell.angle_alpha   90.00
_cell.angle_beta   90.00
_cell.angle_gamma   90.00
#
_symmetry.space_group_name_H-M   'P 1'
#
loop_
_entity.id
_entity.type
_entity.pdbx_description
1 polymer ?
#
loop_
_entity_poly.entity_id
_entity_poly.type
_entity_poly.pdbx_seq_one_letter_code
_entity_poly.pdbx_strand_id
1 'polypeptide(L)'
;MTQPDHVWQQIADLMKGATTRVILVAPFIKKAVFEETLASVPASVETIECVTRWTPAEVAAGVSDPEIIEAAERDERVQITLCPSLHAKIYVADDLCLVGSANLTGKATGRVPNANVELLLDVPLTHPEVQRVLSLIESRSAAATPVVAALVRQQAELLREERITSPAEGGPAPLWYPETRRPENVFALYSGRTRFTSPVEVGIIQDLAMLDVPAGLAEHDFNAAVEARLHAIPELHKLLVGERLSNIELQKAIVERTGDPEDQARRTTETLAAWLQHFGRYYTEVGSWELRPGREHT
;
A
#
# COMPACT_ATOMS: atom_id res chain seq x y z
N MET A 1 17.82 -12.33 33.08
CA MET A 1 17.11 -11.04 32.92
C MET A 1 17.20 -10.69 31.45
N THR A 2 16.10 -10.71 30.71
CA THR A 2 16.08 -10.28 29.31
C THR A 2 16.30 -8.77 29.28
N GLN A 3 17.40 -8.35 28.66
CA GLN A 3 17.70 -6.93 28.49
C GLN A 3 16.58 -6.31 27.61
N PRO A 4 15.85 -5.30 28.11
CA PRO A 4 14.61 -4.85 27.47
C PRO A 4 14.82 -4.33 26.04
N ASP A 5 16.04 -3.91 25.67
CA ASP A 5 16.43 -3.39 24.37
C ASP A 5 17.44 -4.28 23.61
N HIS A 6 17.50 -5.58 23.90
CA HIS A 6 18.49 -6.48 23.28
C HIS A 6 18.46 -6.43 21.73
N VAL A 7 17.26 -6.47 21.14
CA VAL A 7 17.08 -6.43 19.69
C VAL A 7 17.54 -5.10 19.10
N TRP A 8 17.21 -3.99 19.76
CA TRP A 8 17.73 -2.67 19.39
C TRP A 8 19.26 -2.67 19.41
N GLN A 9 19.87 -3.20 20.46
CA GLN A 9 21.32 -3.20 20.62
C GLN A 9 22.00 -4.00 19.51
N GLN A 10 21.45 -5.16 19.12
CA GLN A 10 21.93 -5.93 17.98
C GLN A 10 21.91 -5.09 16.68
N ILE A 11 20.78 -4.44 16.38
CA ILE A 11 20.65 -3.60 15.18
C ILE A 11 21.64 -2.43 15.23
N ALA A 12 21.69 -1.70 16.35
CA ALA A 12 22.55 -0.53 16.50
C ALA A 12 24.03 -0.90 16.39
N ASP A 13 24.45 -2.03 16.95
CA ASP A 13 25.84 -2.50 16.86
C ASP A 13 26.20 -2.97 15.45
N LEU A 14 25.28 -3.63 14.74
CA LEU A 14 25.44 -3.91 13.31
C LEU A 14 25.62 -2.61 12.50
N MET A 15 24.75 -1.62 12.70
CA MET A 15 24.81 -0.35 11.96
C MET A 15 26.10 0.43 12.21
N LYS A 16 26.58 0.48 13.46
CA LYS A 16 27.84 1.14 13.82
C LYS A 16 29.06 0.49 13.17
N GLY A 17 28.99 -0.81 12.89
CA GLY A 17 30.05 -1.55 12.22
C GLY A 17 30.11 -1.34 10.71
N ALA A 18 29.10 -0.70 10.10
CA ALA A 18 29.05 -0.49 8.66
C ALA A 18 30.16 0.45 8.17
N THR A 19 30.76 0.11 7.04
CA THR A 19 31.85 0.85 6.41
C THR A 19 31.47 1.41 5.06
N THR A 20 30.68 0.67 4.27
CA THR A 20 30.40 1.02 2.88
C THR A 20 28.90 1.24 2.64
N ARG A 21 28.07 0.27 3.05
CA ARG A 21 26.63 0.30 2.77
C ARG A 21 25.78 -0.31 3.87
N VAL A 22 24.54 0.15 3.95
CA VAL A 22 23.49 -0.37 4.83
C VAL A 22 22.23 -0.69 4.03
N ILE A 23 21.57 -1.80 4.35
CA ILE A 23 20.24 -2.14 3.81
C ILE A 23 19.30 -2.44 4.98
N LEU A 24 18.17 -1.75 5.05
CA LEU A 24 17.13 -1.89 6.05
C LEU A 24 15.88 -2.45 5.38
N VAL A 25 15.49 -3.67 5.70
CA VAL A 25 14.30 -4.32 5.13
C VAL A 25 13.33 -4.61 6.26
N ALA A 26 12.18 -3.94 6.29
CA ALA A 26 11.08 -4.30 7.17
C ALA A 26 9.75 -3.75 6.63
N PRO A 27 8.65 -4.52 6.67
CA PRO A 27 7.35 -4.02 6.22
C PRO A 27 6.81 -2.91 7.11
N PHE A 28 7.15 -2.91 8.41
CA PHE A 28 6.69 -1.90 9.37
C PHE A 28 7.88 -1.12 9.91
N ILE A 29 7.86 0.18 9.70
CA ILE A 29 8.91 1.09 10.13
C ILE A 29 8.27 2.30 10.80
N LYS A 30 8.71 2.60 12.02
CA LYS A 30 8.34 3.79 12.76
C LYS A 30 9.42 4.86 12.63
N LYS A 31 9.00 6.11 12.40
CA LYS A 31 9.91 7.24 12.14
C LYS A 31 10.97 7.41 13.22
N ALA A 32 10.55 7.41 14.48
CA ALA A 32 11.46 7.57 15.61
C ALA A 32 12.58 6.52 15.62
N VAL A 33 12.23 5.24 15.40
CA VAL A 33 13.21 4.14 15.41
C VAL A 33 14.10 4.19 14.15
N PHE A 34 13.53 4.57 13.01
CA PHE A 34 14.29 4.76 11.78
C PHE A 34 15.34 5.86 11.92
N GLU A 35 14.97 7.03 12.45
CA GLU A 35 15.89 8.15 12.67
C GLU A 35 17.02 7.78 13.64
N GLU A 36 16.72 7.06 14.73
CA GLU A 36 17.76 6.54 15.62
C GLU A 36 18.68 5.51 14.95
N THR A 37 18.14 4.70 14.04
CA THR A 37 18.92 3.72 13.27
C THR A 37 19.89 4.46 12.35
N LEU A 38 19.42 5.48 11.63
CA LEU A 38 20.26 6.33 10.78
C LEU A 38 21.37 7.02 11.59
N ALA A 39 21.05 7.50 12.80
CA ALA A 39 22.03 8.12 13.70
C ALA A 39 23.12 7.14 14.18
N SER A 40 22.89 5.82 14.08
CA SER A 40 23.88 4.79 14.41
C SER A 40 24.79 4.43 13.23
N VAL A 41 24.44 4.84 12.00
CA VAL A 41 25.23 4.56 10.80
C VAL A 41 26.37 5.58 10.68
N PRO A 42 27.64 5.15 10.52
CA PRO A 42 28.76 6.06 10.35
C PRO A 42 28.59 7.00 9.15
N ALA A 43 29.09 8.24 9.28
CA ALA A 43 29.05 9.23 8.20
C ALA A 43 29.87 8.84 6.96
N SER A 44 30.80 7.88 7.09
CA SER A 44 31.60 7.34 5.99
C SER A 44 30.85 6.37 5.08
N VAL A 45 29.73 5.81 5.56
CA VAL A 45 28.87 4.93 4.74
C VAL A 45 28.29 5.76 3.61
N GLU A 46 28.37 5.25 2.37
CA GLU A 46 27.98 5.99 1.16
C GLU A 46 26.49 5.84 0.87
N THR A 47 25.91 4.67 1.15
CA THR A 47 24.51 4.37 0.81
C THR A 47 23.75 3.70 1.96
N ILE A 48 22.51 4.12 2.14
CA ILE A 48 21.56 3.55 3.08
C ILE A 48 20.26 3.26 2.33
N GLU A 49 20.04 2.00 2.00
CA GLU A 49 18.84 1.55 1.32
C GLU A 49 17.80 1.12 2.36
N CYS A 50 16.57 1.60 2.23
CA CYS A 50 15.45 1.23 3.06
C CYS A 50 14.34 0.65 2.18
N VAL A 51 14.00 -0.62 2.39
CA VAL A 51 12.89 -1.29 1.72
C VAL A 51 11.78 -1.50 2.73
N THR A 52 10.62 -0.93 2.44
CA THR A 52 9.44 -1.09 3.28
C THR A 52 8.19 -1.34 2.45
N ARG A 53 7.02 -1.32 3.07
CA ARG A 53 5.75 -1.25 2.36
C ARG A 53 4.83 -0.27 3.06
N TRP A 54 3.99 0.40 2.30
CA TRP A 54 2.92 1.23 2.84
C TRP A 54 1.60 0.81 2.23
N THR A 55 0.64 0.54 3.10
CA THR A 55 -0.77 0.45 2.71
C THR A 55 -1.55 1.48 3.53
N PRO A 56 -2.60 2.08 2.97
CA PRO A 56 -3.47 2.98 3.72
C PRO A 56 -3.97 2.36 5.03
N ALA A 57 -4.41 1.10 5.02
CA ALA A 57 -4.89 0.42 6.22
C ALA A 57 -3.84 0.28 7.33
N GLU A 58 -2.58 -0.03 6.98
CA GLU A 58 -1.48 -0.16 7.95
C GLU A 58 -1.07 1.19 8.55
N VAL A 59 -1.04 2.23 7.73
CA VAL A 59 -0.75 3.60 8.20
C VAL A 59 -1.91 4.10 9.06
N ALA A 60 -3.15 3.81 8.68
CA ALA A 60 -4.34 4.11 9.47
C ALA A 60 -4.31 3.40 10.83
N ALA A 61 -3.87 2.13 10.86
CA ALA A 61 -3.65 1.36 12.09
C ALA A 61 -2.43 1.83 12.91
N GLY A 62 -1.61 2.72 12.35
CA GLY A 62 -0.45 3.29 13.02
C GLY A 62 0.68 2.29 13.21
N VAL A 63 0.88 1.33 12.30
CA VAL A 63 2.02 0.39 12.37
C VAL A 63 3.22 0.81 11.50
N SER A 64 2.99 1.65 10.50
CA SER A 64 4.01 2.22 9.60
C SER A 64 3.88 3.73 9.50
N ASP A 65 5.01 4.43 9.34
CA ASP A 65 5.08 5.89 9.20
C ASP A 65 5.68 6.27 7.83
N PRO A 66 4.88 6.69 6.83
CA PRO A 66 5.40 7.17 5.55
C PRO A 66 6.30 8.40 5.67
N GLU A 67 6.27 9.11 6.80
CA GLU A 67 7.11 10.25 7.16
C GLU A 67 8.61 9.92 7.20
N ILE A 68 9.01 8.65 7.17
CA ILE A 68 10.42 8.29 6.97
C ILE A 68 10.99 8.83 5.64
N ILE A 69 10.13 9.15 4.66
CA ILE A 69 10.54 9.77 3.40
C ILE A 69 11.27 11.10 3.60
N GLU A 70 10.95 11.84 4.67
CA GLU A 70 11.61 13.10 4.99
C GLU A 70 13.10 12.90 5.33
N ALA A 71 13.50 11.70 5.77
CA ALA A 71 14.90 11.42 6.01
C ALA A 71 15.70 11.37 4.70
N ALA A 72 15.11 10.85 3.62
CA ALA A 72 15.72 10.86 2.28
C ALA A 72 15.84 12.29 1.70
N GLU A 73 15.01 13.23 2.15
CA GLU A 73 15.14 14.65 1.80
C GLU A 73 16.27 15.35 2.58
N ARG A 74 16.65 14.82 3.76
CA ARG A 74 17.65 15.41 4.66
C ARG A 74 19.04 14.78 4.54
N ASP A 75 19.12 13.53 4.10
CA ASP A 75 20.36 12.76 3.96
C ASP A 75 20.37 12.08 2.58
N GLU A 76 21.20 12.60 1.66
CA GLU A 76 21.30 12.12 0.27
C GLU A 76 21.74 10.66 0.16
N ARG A 77 22.29 10.08 1.24
CA ARG A 77 22.66 8.67 1.30
C ARG A 77 21.44 7.76 1.41
N VAL A 78 20.32 8.27 1.90
CA VAL A 78 19.12 7.49 2.23
C VAL A 78 18.23 7.37 1.00
N GLN A 79 17.98 6.13 0.59
CA GLN A 79 17.05 5.80 -0.49
C GLN A 79 15.95 4.90 0.05
N ILE A 80 14.69 5.23 -0.25
CA ILE A 80 13.55 4.44 0.21
C ILE A 80 12.85 3.83 -1.00
N THR A 81 12.61 2.53 -0.94
CA THR A 81 11.83 1.78 -1.92
C THR A 81 10.69 1.04 -1.25
N LEU A 82 9.61 0.81 -2.01
CA LEU A 82 8.40 0.16 -1.57
C LEU A 82 8.28 -1.19 -2.27
N CYS A 83 8.17 -2.26 -1.48
CA CYS A 83 7.89 -3.61 -1.94
C CYS A 83 6.54 -4.05 -1.35
N PRO A 84 5.44 -3.95 -2.12
CA PRO A 84 4.08 -4.25 -1.62
C PRO A 84 3.93 -5.64 -0.97
N SER A 85 4.61 -6.64 -1.54
CA SER A 85 4.60 -8.02 -1.03
C SER A 85 5.59 -8.30 0.12
N LEU A 86 6.23 -7.26 0.67
CA LEU A 86 7.27 -7.42 1.67
C LEU A 86 6.71 -7.97 2.99
N HIS A 87 7.39 -8.99 3.51
CA HIS A 87 7.17 -9.46 4.88
C HIS A 87 8.48 -9.81 5.62
N ALA A 88 9.61 -9.89 4.90
CA ALA A 88 10.92 -10.18 5.46
C ALA A 88 11.39 -9.06 6.40
N LYS A 89 12.24 -9.41 7.38
CA LYS A 89 12.98 -8.45 8.19
C LYS A 89 14.46 -8.81 8.12
N ILE A 90 15.23 -7.93 7.49
CA ILE A 90 16.65 -8.12 7.22
C ILE A 90 17.34 -6.77 7.43
N TYR A 91 18.42 -6.76 8.20
CA TYR A 91 19.27 -5.60 8.38
C TYR A 91 20.67 -5.98 7.91
N VAL A 92 21.24 -5.22 7.00
CA VAL A 92 22.55 -5.51 6.39
C VAL A 92 23.49 -4.36 6.69
N ALA A 93 24.70 -4.69 7.12
CA ALA A 93 25.85 -3.80 7.12
C ALA A 93 26.98 -4.52 6.39
N ASP A 94 27.35 -4.00 5.22
CA ASP A 94 28.36 -4.58 4.32
C ASP A 94 28.12 -6.06 3.97
N ASP A 95 28.77 -6.98 4.67
CA ASP A 95 28.76 -8.43 4.48
C ASP A 95 28.08 -9.22 5.63
N LEU A 96 27.61 -8.53 6.66
CA LEU A 96 26.87 -9.09 7.79
C LEU A 96 25.39 -8.73 7.74
N CYS A 97 24.55 -9.69 8.12
CA CYS A 97 23.10 -9.52 8.16
C CYS A 97 22.52 -9.98 9.50
N LEU A 98 21.53 -9.25 10.00
CA LEU A 98 20.58 -9.72 11.00
C LEU A 98 19.27 -10.09 10.30
N VAL A 99 18.80 -11.32 10.51
CA VAL A 99 17.54 -11.82 9.93
C VAL A 99 16.64 -12.34 11.05
N GLY A 100 15.34 -12.01 11.00
CA GLY A 100 14.41 -12.56 11.97
C GLY A 100 13.00 -11.97 11.91
N SER A 101 12.41 -11.77 13.09
CA SER A 101 11.00 -11.39 13.23
C SER A 101 10.80 -9.91 13.52
N ALA A 102 11.82 -9.22 14.05
CA ALA A 102 11.72 -7.84 14.50
C ALA A 102 11.55 -6.87 13.33
N ASN A 103 10.45 -6.11 13.34
CA ASN A 103 10.28 -4.92 12.50
C ASN A 103 11.05 -3.72 13.09
N LEU A 104 11.20 -2.64 12.32
CA LEU A 104 11.84 -1.42 12.82
C LEU A 104 10.84 -0.51 13.56
N THR A 105 10.32 -1.02 14.68
CA THR A 105 9.30 -0.36 15.50
C THR A 105 9.66 -0.45 16.98
N GLY A 106 9.18 0.48 17.81
CA GLY A 106 9.55 0.50 19.23
C GLY A 106 9.19 -0.78 19.98
N LYS A 107 8.06 -1.41 19.64
CA LYS A 107 7.63 -2.69 20.22
C LYS A 107 8.56 -3.84 19.86
N ALA A 108 8.97 -3.93 18.59
CA ALA A 108 9.84 -5.02 18.12
C ALA A 108 11.29 -4.84 18.54
N THR A 109 11.78 -3.61 18.66
CA THR A 109 13.16 -3.33 19.08
C THR A 109 13.37 -3.31 20.59
N GLY A 110 12.29 -3.43 21.39
CA GLY A 110 12.41 -3.40 22.85
C GLY A 110 12.48 -2.00 23.46
N ARG A 111 12.24 -0.96 22.66
CA ARG A 111 12.41 0.46 23.05
C ARG A 111 11.21 1.06 23.77
N VAL A 112 10.17 0.26 24.01
CA VAL A 112 8.94 0.67 24.73
C VAL A 112 8.53 -0.40 25.74
N PRO A 113 7.75 -0.05 26.79
CA PRO A 113 7.15 -1.03 27.69
C PRO A 113 6.28 -2.05 26.93
N ASN A 114 6.18 -3.27 27.46
CA ASN A 114 5.42 -4.37 26.84
C ASN A 114 5.87 -4.66 25.39
N ALA A 115 7.18 -4.67 25.18
CA ALA A 115 7.81 -5.04 23.92
C ALA A 115 7.44 -6.46 23.48
N ASN A 116 7.49 -6.69 22.17
CA ASN A 116 7.32 -8.00 21.59
C ASN A 116 8.50 -8.90 21.96
N VAL A 117 8.25 -10.21 22.00
CA VAL A 117 9.32 -11.20 22.02
C VAL A 117 9.75 -11.46 20.58
N GLU A 118 10.93 -10.98 20.22
CA GLU A 118 11.49 -11.08 18.88
C GLU A 118 12.82 -11.82 18.90
N LEU A 119 13.28 -12.26 17.73
CA LEU A 119 14.60 -12.83 17.54
C LEU A 119 15.26 -12.25 16.29
N LEU A 120 16.58 -12.11 16.34
CA LEU A 120 17.44 -11.82 15.21
C LEU A 120 18.63 -12.77 15.24
N LEU A 121 18.98 -13.32 14.08
CA LEU A 121 20.12 -14.20 13.88
C LEU A 121 21.16 -13.52 13.01
N ASP A 122 22.42 -13.64 13.40
CA ASP A 122 23.56 -13.24 12.58
C ASP A 122 23.74 -14.25 11.44
N VAL A 123 23.72 -13.75 10.22
CA VAL A 123 23.84 -14.54 8.98
C VAL A 123 24.78 -13.79 8.03
N PRO A 124 25.71 -14.47 7.34
CA PRO A 124 26.51 -13.82 6.31
C PRO A 124 25.63 -13.38 5.15
N LEU A 125 25.93 -12.24 4.54
CA LEU A 125 25.20 -11.74 3.36
C LEU A 125 25.21 -12.75 2.20
N THR A 126 26.27 -13.55 2.10
CA THR A 126 26.43 -14.61 1.09
C THR A 126 25.51 -15.81 1.30
N HIS A 127 24.73 -15.86 2.39
CA HIS A 127 23.78 -16.95 2.63
C HIS A 127 22.75 -17.04 1.48
N PRO A 128 22.53 -18.22 0.87
CA PRO A 128 21.70 -18.36 -0.32
C PRO A 128 20.28 -17.81 -0.19
N GLU A 129 19.64 -18.04 0.97
CA GLU A 129 18.28 -17.51 1.20
C GLU A 129 18.24 -15.98 1.36
N VAL A 130 19.30 -15.37 1.90
CA VAL A 130 19.39 -13.91 2.03
C VAL A 130 19.51 -13.31 0.63
N GLN A 131 20.43 -13.83 -0.19
CA GLN A 131 20.61 -13.40 -1.58
C GLN A 131 19.31 -13.56 -2.39
N ARG A 132 18.65 -14.73 -2.30
CA ARG A 132 17.39 -15.00 -3.00
C ARG A 132 16.30 -13.99 -2.62
N VAL A 133 16.15 -13.66 -1.33
CA VAL A 133 15.14 -12.72 -0.85
C VAL A 133 15.47 -11.28 -1.27
N LEU A 134 16.73 -10.84 -1.16
CA LEU A 134 17.15 -9.51 -1.59
C LEU A 134 16.92 -9.30 -3.10
N SER A 135 17.24 -10.27 -3.95
CA SER A 135 16.95 -10.18 -5.40
C SER A 135 15.44 -10.14 -5.71
N LEU A 136 14.62 -10.88 -4.95
CA LEU A 136 13.16 -10.81 -5.08
C LEU A 136 12.61 -9.45 -4.65
N ILE A 137 13.20 -8.84 -3.61
CA ILE A 137 12.84 -7.50 -3.17
C ILE A 137 13.21 -6.49 -4.25
N GLU A 138 14.44 -6.51 -4.73
CA GLU A 138 14.94 -5.58 -5.76
C GLU A 138 14.04 -5.59 -7.00
N SER A 139 13.72 -6.78 -7.53
CA SER A 139 12.87 -6.94 -8.71
C SER A 139 11.40 -6.52 -8.53
N ARG A 140 10.93 -6.34 -7.29
CA ARG A 140 9.53 -6.04 -6.96
C ARG A 140 9.36 -4.69 -6.26
N SER A 141 10.44 -3.95 -6.09
CA SER A 141 10.42 -2.67 -5.40
C SER A 141 10.31 -1.51 -6.39
N ALA A 142 9.61 -0.46 -5.98
CA ALA A 142 9.59 0.82 -6.69
C ALA A 142 10.11 1.92 -5.77
N ALA A 143 10.71 2.97 -6.33
CA ALA A 143 11.16 4.12 -5.55
C ALA A 143 9.98 4.78 -4.82
N ALA A 144 10.15 5.05 -3.52
CA ALA A 144 9.21 5.87 -2.77
C ALA A 144 9.42 7.34 -3.15
N THR A 145 8.33 8.12 -3.15
CA THR A 145 8.40 9.57 -3.39
C THR A 145 7.62 10.32 -2.32
N PRO A 146 7.93 11.62 -2.08
CA PRO A 146 7.15 12.44 -1.16
C PRO A 146 5.66 12.52 -1.54
N VAL A 147 5.34 12.45 -2.83
CA VAL A 147 3.96 12.45 -3.33
C VAL A 147 3.24 11.17 -2.94
N VAL A 148 3.87 10.01 -3.14
CA VAL A 148 3.31 8.70 -2.72
C VAL A 148 3.10 8.66 -1.21
N ALA A 149 4.08 9.13 -0.43
CA ALA A 149 3.96 9.18 1.03
C ALA A 149 2.79 10.09 1.47
N ALA A 150 2.63 11.26 0.83
CA ALA A 150 1.53 12.17 1.12
C ALA A 150 0.16 11.57 0.79
N LEU A 151 0.05 10.90 -0.35
CA LEU A 151 -1.19 10.25 -0.77
C LEU A 151 -1.61 9.14 0.21
N VAL A 152 -0.68 8.27 0.61
CA VAL A 152 -0.97 7.21 1.57
C VAL A 152 -1.46 7.78 2.90
N ARG A 153 -0.86 8.88 3.37
CA ARG A 153 -1.33 9.55 4.60
C ARG A 153 -2.76 10.06 4.45
N GLN A 154 -3.09 10.70 3.34
CA GLN A 154 -4.45 11.19 3.10
C GLN A 154 -5.47 10.05 3.06
N GLN A 155 -5.15 8.96 2.35
CA GLN A 155 -6.00 7.76 2.33
C GLN A 155 -6.16 7.16 3.74
N ALA A 156 -5.09 7.12 4.53
CA ALA A 156 -5.11 6.60 5.89
C ALA A 156 -5.97 7.44 6.84
N GLU A 157 -5.98 8.77 6.72
CA GLU A 157 -6.86 9.63 7.52
C GLU A 157 -8.34 9.39 7.18
N LEU A 158 -8.69 9.24 5.89
CA LEU A 158 -10.06 8.88 5.50
C LEU A 158 -10.50 7.54 6.12
N LEU A 159 -9.65 6.52 6.06
CA LEU A 159 -9.93 5.21 6.68
C LEU A 159 -10.04 5.27 8.21
N ARG A 160 -9.45 6.26 8.87
CA ARG A 160 -9.61 6.50 10.32
C ARG A 160 -10.94 7.19 10.60
N GLU A 161 -11.29 8.21 9.81
CA GLU A 161 -12.55 8.93 9.93
C GLU A 161 -13.74 7.99 9.73
N GLU A 162 -13.71 7.13 8.70
CA GLU A 162 -14.77 6.14 8.45
C GLU A 162 -14.95 5.13 9.58
N ARG A 163 -13.85 4.72 10.23
CA ARG A 163 -13.90 3.84 11.41
C ARG A 163 -14.51 4.51 12.62
N ILE A 164 -14.43 5.84 12.73
CA ILE A 164 -15.01 6.61 13.83
C ILE A 164 -16.49 6.88 13.58
N THR A 165 -16.88 7.15 12.34
CA THR A 165 -18.27 7.44 11.96
C THR A 165 -19.15 6.19 11.90
N SER A 166 -18.56 5.02 11.67
CA SER A 166 -19.24 3.74 11.78
C SER A 166 -19.27 3.28 13.25
N PRO A 167 -20.44 3.14 13.92
CA PRO A 167 -20.49 2.58 15.26
C PRO A 167 -19.88 1.18 15.23
N ALA A 168 -18.85 0.96 16.03
CA ALA A 168 -18.10 -0.29 16.06
C ALA A 168 -18.93 -1.43 16.66
N GLU A 169 -19.76 -2.11 15.84
CA GLU A 169 -20.26 -3.46 16.14
C GLU A 169 -20.51 -4.26 14.85
N GLY A 170 -19.64 -5.25 14.59
CA GLY A 170 -19.95 -6.53 13.91
C GLY A 170 -20.54 -6.52 12.49
N GLY A 171 -20.81 -5.37 11.88
CA GLY A 171 -21.34 -5.26 10.53
C GLY A 171 -20.31 -5.67 9.47
N PRO A 172 -20.74 -6.15 8.29
CA PRO A 172 -19.83 -6.33 7.16
C PRO A 172 -19.15 -5.00 6.83
N ALA A 173 -17.89 -5.07 6.39
CA ALA A 173 -17.13 -3.89 5.97
C ALA A 173 -17.96 -3.04 4.98
N PRO A 174 -17.90 -1.70 5.07
CA PRO A 174 -18.61 -0.83 4.14
C PRO A 174 -18.29 -1.23 2.70
N LEU A 175 -19.31 -1.43 1.87
CA LEU A 175 -19.12 -1.73 0.45
C LEU A 175 -18.62 -0.48 -0.26
N TRP A 176 -17.57 -0.66 -1.05
CA TRP A 176 -17.02 0.38 -1.90
C TRP A 176 -17.75 0.42 -3.25
N TYR A 177 -18.18 1.62 -3.65
CA TYR A 177 -18.55 1.96 -5.02
C TYR A 177 -17.71 3.16 -5.48
N PRO A 178 -17.23 3.18 -6.74
CA PRO A 178 -16.37 4.27 -7.17
C PRO A 178 -17.10 5.61 -7.23
N GLU A 179 -16.43 6.67 -6.75
CA GLU A 179 -16.92 8.05 -6.78
C GLU A 179 -16.44 8.83 -8.02
N THR A 180 -15.18 8.64 -8.45
CA THR A 180 -14.67 9.32 -9.64
C THR A 180 -15.22 8.72 -10.93
N ARG A 181 -15.73 9.57 -11.82
CA ARG A 181 -16.20 9.16 -13.16
C ARG A 181 -15.07 8.98 -14.17
N ARG A 182 -13.83 9.26 -13.79
CA ARG A 182 -12.67 9.28 -14.67
C ARG A 182 -11.62 8.29 -14.15
N PRO A 183 -11.83 6.97 -14.33
CA PRO A 183 -10.92 5.94 -13.84
C PRO A 183 -9.49 6.10 -14.38
N GLU A 184 -9.33 6.71 -15.57
CA GLU A 184 -8.02 6.97 -16.17
C GLU A 184 -7.14 7.93 -15.34
N ASN A 185 -7.73 8.73 -14.46
CA ASN A 185 -7.01 9.66 -13.61
C ASN A 185 -6.44 9.01 -12.34
N VAL A 186 -6.96 7.83 -11.95
CA VAL A 186 -6.67 7.22 -10.65
C VAL A 186 -5.20 6.84 -10.55
N PHE A 187 -4.67 6.14 -11.55
CA PHE A 187 -3.25 5.77 -11.56
C PHE A 187 -2.33 7.00 -11.70
N ALA A 188 -2.76 8.03 -12.44
CA ALA A 188 -1.97 9.25 -12.62
C ALA A 188 -1.78 10.03 -11.30
N LEU A 189 -2.81 10.10 -10.45
CA LEU A 189 -2.68 10.63 -9.09
C LEU A 189 -1.85 9.68 -8.22
N TYR A 190 -2.16 8.38 -8.24
CA TYR A 190 -1.51 7.36 -7.43
C TYR A 190 0.01 7.31 -7.62
N SER A 191 0.47 7.37 -8.87
CA SER A 191 1.89 7.38 -9.23
C SER A 191 2.57 8.73 -9.06
N GLY A 192 1.84 9.77 -8.64
CA GLY A 192 2.33 11.14 -8.52
C GLY A 192 2.68 11.82 -9.84
N ARG A 193 2.25 11.26 -10.98
CA ARG A 193 2.51 11.81 -12.33
C ARG A 193 1.68 13.08 -12.61
N THR A 194 0.57 13.29 -11.91
CA THR A 194 -0.35 14.39 -12.18
C THR A 194 -0.95 14.91 -10.88
N ARG A 195 -1.22 16.22 -10.84
CA ARG A 195 -2.00 16.87 -9.78
C ARG A 195 -3.33 17.32 -10.36
N PHE A 196 -4.39 17.28 -9.56
CA PHE A 196 -5.72 17.65 -10.01
C PHE A 196 -6.21 18.89 -9.26
N THR A 197 -7.38 19.40 -9.63
CA THR A 197 -8.07 20.40 -8.83
C THR A 197 -8.65 19.74 -7.59
N SER A 198 -8.76 20.48 -6.48
CA SER A 198 -9.17 19.90 -5.19
C SER A 198 -10.47 19.07 -5.25
N PRO A 199 -11.56 19.48 -5.94
CA PRO A 199 -12.77 18.66 -5.98
C PRO A 199 -12.59 17.32 -6.72
N VAL A 200 -11.78 17.30 -7.79
CA VAL A 200 -11.51 16.07 -8.55
C VAL A 200 -10.56 15.17 -7.77
N GLU A 201 -9.55 15.76 -7.14
CA GLU A 201 -8.57 15.04 -6.34
C GLU A 201 -9.22 14.34 -5.14
N VAL A 202 -10.15 15.01 -4.44
CA VAL A 202 -10.86 14.45 -3.28
C VAL A 202 -11.58 13.15 -3.63
N GLY A 203 -12.37 13.12 -4.72
CA GLY A 203 -13.07 11.89 -5.13
C GLY A 203 -12.13 10.75 -5.50
N ILE A 204 -10.99 11.05 -6.14
CA ILE A 204 -9.97 10.03 -6.45
C ILE A 204 -9.32 9.49 -5.17
N ILE A 205 -9.03 10.36 -4.20
CA ILE A 205 -8.44 9.95 -2.91
C ILE A 205 -9.42 9.07 -2.12
N GLN A 206 -10.72 9.39 -2.12
CA GLN A 206 -11.75 8.56 -1.48
C GLN A 206 -11.80 7.15 -2.09
N ASP A 207 -11.81 7.06 -3.42
CA ASP A 207 -11.76 5.77 -4.11
C ASP A 207 -10.50 4.98 -3.75
N LEU A 208 -9.34 5.64 -3.82
CA LEU A 208 -8.06 5.03 -3.48
C LEU A 208 -7.99 4.58 -2.02
N ALA A 209 -8.62 5.29 -1.08
CA ALA A 209 -8.67 4.90 0.32
C ALA A 209 -9.47 3.61 0.51
N MET A 210 -10.65 3.53 -0.10
CA MET A 210 -11.55 2.37 -0.02
C MET A 210 -11.02 1.13 -0.75
N LEU A 211 -10.30 1.36 -1.85
CA LEU A 211 -9.57 0.32 -2.57
C LEU A 211 -8.48 -0.34 -1.69
N ASP A 212 -7.90 0.41 -0.75
CA ASP A 212 -6.78 0.01 0.11
C ASP A 212 -5.63 -0.63 -0.70
N VAL A 213 -5.30 0.00 -1.82
CA VAL A 213 -4.25 -0.47 -2.73
C VAL A 213 -2.88 -0.12 -2.14
N PRO A 214 -1.94 -1.07 -2.03
CA PRO A 214 -0.58 -0.80 -1.57
C PRO A 214 0.11 0.28 -2.39
N ALA A 215 0.99 1.06 -1.78
CA ALA A 215 1.79 2.07 -2.46
C ALA A 215 3.00 1.45 -3.21
N GLY A 216 3.42 2.12 -4.29
CA GLY A 216 4.59 1.71 -5.08
C GLY A 216 4.33 0.58 -6.09
N LEU A 217 3.07 0.29 -6.43
CA LEU A 217 2.75 -0.65 -7.49
C LEU A 217 3.04 -0.05 -8.87
N ALA A 218 3.56 -0.89 -9.77
CA ALA A 218 3.58 -0.58 -11.19
C ALA A 218 2.15 -0.55 -11.75
N GLU A 219 1.94 0.14 -12.87
CA GLU A 219 0.62 0.35 -13.48
C GLU A 219 -0.16 -0.95 -13.71
N HIS A 220 0.54 -1.99 -14.16
CA HIS A 220 -0.07 -3.31 -14.37
C HIS A 220 -0.61 -3.91 -13.07
N ASP A 221 0.20 -3.94 -12.02
CA ASP A 221 -0.18 -4.54 -10.73
C ASP A 221 -1.22 -3.69 -10.00
N PHE A 222 -1.14 -2.37 -10.14
CA PHE A 222 -2.17 -1.44 -9.68
C PHE A 222 -3.52 -1.75 -10.34
N ASN A 223 -3.55 -1.84 -11.67
CA ASN A 223 -4.77 -2.13 -12.43
C ASN A 223 -5.36 -3.49 -12.03
N ALA A 224 -4.52 -4.52 -11.85
CA ALA A 224 -4.96 -5.84 -11.39
C ALA A 224 -5.55 -5.80 -9.97
N ALA A 225 -4.97 -5.00 -9.06
CA ALA A 225 -5.51 -4.82 -7.71
C ALA A 225 -6.87 -4.12 -7.72
N VAL A 226 -7.03 -3.09 -8.56
CA VAL A 226 -8.31 -2.40 -8.76
C VAL A 226 -9.35 -3.34 -9.37
N GLU A 227 -8.99 -4.10 -10.41
CA GLU A 227 -9.88 -5.08 -11.05
C GLU A 227 -10.35 -6.13 -10.03
N ALA A 228 -9.45 -6.66 -9.20
CA ALA A 228 -9.81 -7.60 -8.14
C ALA A 228 -10.81 -7.00 -7.13
N ARG A 229 -10.68 -5.71 -6.80
CA ARG A 229 -11.64 -5.00 -5.94
C ARG A 229 -13.00 -4.81 -6.62
N LEU A 230 -13.02 -4.46 -7.91
CA LEU A 230 -14.27 -4.40 -8.68
C LEU A 230 -14.96 -5.77 -8.71
N HIS A 231 -14.21 -6.86 -8.90
CA HIS A 231 -14.75 -8.22 -8.89
C HIS A 231 -15.29 -8.67 -7.52
N ALA A 232 -14.94 -7.97 -6.43
CA ALA A 232 -15.51 -8.23 -5.11
C ALA A 232 -16.89 -7.58 -4.91
N ILE A 233 -17.35 -6.72 -5.83
CA ILE A 233 -18.67 -6.08 -5.77
C ILE A 233 -19.76 -7.12 -6.08
N PRO A 234 -20.68 -7.41 -5.14
CA PRO A 234 -21.68 -8.48 -5.31
C PRO A 234 -22.59 -8.29 -6.51
N GLU A 235 -22.95 -7.04 -6.84
CA GLU A 235 -23.85 -6.71 -7.95
C GLU A 235 -23.26 -7.11 -9.30
N LEU A 236 -21.93 -7.25 -9.39
CA LEU A 236 -21.23 -7.62 -10.60
C LEU A 236 -21.09 -9.14 -10.78
N HIS A 237 -21.53 -9.96 -9.82
CA HIS A 237 -21.32 -11.42 -9.86
C HIS A 237 -21.82 -12.09 -11.14
N LYS A 238 -22.99 -11.68 -11.67
CA LYS A 238 -23.52 -12.17 -12.96
C LYS A 238 -22.51 -11.98 -14.10
N LEU A 239 -21.90 -10.80 -14.17
CA LEU A 239 -20.92 -10.46 -15.19
C LEU A 239 -19.66 -11.35 -15.06
N LEU A 240 -19.25 -11.67 -13.83
CA LEU A 240 -18.07 -12.50 -13.54
C LEU A 240 -18.24 -13.97 -13.91
N VAL A 241 -19.48 -14.49 -13.87
CA VAL A 241 -19.80 -15.85 -14.32
C VAL A 241 -20.08 -15.95 -15.82
N GLY A 242 -19.84 -14.85 -16.57
CA GLY A 242 -19.98 -14.80 -18.02
C GLY A 242 -21.39 -14.50 -18.53
N GLU A 243 -22.31 -14.13 -17.64
CA GLU A 243 -23.65 -13.68 -18.01
C GLU A 243 -23.64 -12.20 -18.40
N ARG A 244 -24.71 -11.77 -19.08
CA ARG A 244 -24.91 -10.35 -19.40
C ARG A 244 -25.50 -9.63 -18.20
N LEU A 245 -25.11 -8.37 -18.03
CA LEU A 245 -25.67 -7.48 -17.02
C LEU A 245 -26.07 -6.16 -17.69
N SER A 246 -27.36 -5.85 -17.70
CA SER A 246 -27.87 -4.58 -18.21
C SER A 246 -27.72 -3.46 -17.17
N ASN A 247 -27.65 -2.21 -17.64
CA ASN A 247 -27.63 -1.03 -16.77
C ASN A 247 -28.86 -0.97 -15.83
N ILE A 248 -30.04 -1.40 -16.29
CA ILE A 248 -31.27 -1.41 -15.48
C ILE A 248 -31.16 -2.43 -14.34
N GLU A 249 -30.65 -3.63 -14.63
CA GLU A 249 -30.44 -4.67 -13.60
C GLU A 249 -29.41 -4.23 -12.55
N LEU A 250 -28.29 -3.67 -13.00
CA LEU A 250 -27.24 -3.18 -12.09
C LEU A 250 -27.76 -2.02 -11.24
N GLN A 251 -28.45 -1.04 -11.82
CA GLN A 251 -29.05 0.07 -11.09
C GLN A 251 -30.05 -0.43 -10.03
N LYS A 252 -30.92 -1.38 -10.40
CA LYS A 252 -31.89 -1.96 -9.46
C LYS A 252 -31.19 -2.69 -8.31
N ALA A 253 -30.15 -3.48 -8.59
CA ALA A 253 -29.40 -4.19 -7.57
C ALA A 253 -28.68 -3.22 -6.59
N ILE A 254 -28.17 -2.09 -7.09
CA ILE A 254 -27.60 -1.02 -6.26
C ILE A 254 -28.67 -0.41 -5.36
N VAL A 255 -29.83 -0.01 -5.91
CA VAL A 255 -30.95 0.54 -5.11
C VAL A 255 -31.38 -0.45 -4.02
N GLU A 256 -31.52 -1.73 -4.35
CA GLU A 256 -31.93 -2.78 -3.41
C GLU A 256 -30.92 -2.95 -2.27
N ARG A 257 -29.62 -2.73 -2.53
CA ARG A 257 -28.58 -2.85 -1.51
C ARG A 257 -28.39 -1.59 -0.67
N THR A 258 -28.29 -0.43 -1.32
CA THR A 258 -27.89 0.82 -0.65
C THR A 258 -29.08 1.62 -0.13
N GLY A 259 -30.27 1.44 -0.72
CA GLY A 259 -31.44 2.27 -0.44
C GLY A 259 -31.35 3.67 -1.05
N ASP A 260 -30.38 3.93 -1.92
CA ASP A 260 -30.18 5.24 -2.54
C ASP A 260 -31.31 5.61 -3.52
N PRO A 261 -31.56 6.92 -3.72
CA PRO A 261 -32.46 7.39 -4.77
C PRO A 261 -32.05 6.88 -6.16
N GLU A 262 -33.03 6.63 -7.04
CA GLU A 262 -32.78 6.09 -8.39
C GLU A 262 -31.76 6.91 -9.20
N ASP A 263 -31.80 8.24 -9.08
CA ASP A 263 -30.85 9.14 -9.75
C ASP A 263 -29.41 8.94 -9.29
N GLN A 264 -29.20 8.63 -8.01
CA GLN A 264 -27.88 8.35 -7.45
C GLN A 264 -27.41 6.96 -7.88
N ALA A 265 -28.26 5.94 -7.77
CA ALA A 265 -27.95 4.60 -8.24
C ALA A 265 -27.63 4.55 -9.74
N ARG A 266 -28.32 5.37 -10.57
CA ARG A 266 -28.00 5.54 -11.99
C ARG A 266 -26.58 6.08 -12.18
N ARG A 267 -26.19 7.12 -11.45
CA ARG A 267 -24.83 7.69 -11.53
C ARG A 267 -23.78 6.67 -11.08
N THR A 268 -24.04 5.91 -10.03
CA THR A 268 -23.15 4.83 -9.56
C THR A 268 -23.00 3.75 -10.64
N THR A 269 -24.10 3.37 -11.30
CA THR A 269 -24.10 2.40 -12.40
C THR A 269 -23.24 2.87 -13.57
N GLU A 270 -23.43 4.12 -14.03
CA GLU A 270 -22.63 4.72 -15.10
C GLU A 270 -21.13 4.78 -14.74
N THR A 271 -20.84 5.09 -13.48
CA THR A 271 -19.47 5.16 -12.96
C THR A 271 -18.82 3.78 -12.93
N LEU A 272 -19.51 2.77 -12.41
CA LEU A 272 -19.04 1.37 -12.43
C LEU A 272 -18.77 0.87 -13.85
N ALA A 273 -19.64 1.21 -14.81
CA ALA A 273 -19.43 0.83 -16.21
C ALA A 273 -18.13 1.43 -16.77
N ALA A 274 -17.85 2.71 -16.50
CA ALA A 274 -16.60 3.35 -16.92
C ALA A 274 -15.37 2.68 -16.28
N TRP A 275 -15.44 2.33 -14.99
CA TRP A 275 -14.36 1.64 -14.29
C TRP A 275 -14.11 0.23 -14.84
N LEU A 276 -15.18 -0.53 -15.13
CA LEU A 276 -15.08 -1.86 -15.73
C LEU A 276 -14.48 -1.80 -17.15
N GLN A 277 -14.87 -0.81 -17.96
CA GLN A 277 -14.26 -0.60 -19.27
C GLN A 277 -12.77 -0.26 -19.19
N HIS A 278 -12.36 0.50 -18.17
CA HIS A 278 -10.99 0.95 -18.02
C HIS A 278 -10.06 -0.12 -17.43
N PHE A 279 -10.46 -0.74 -16.32
CA PHE A 279 -9.63 -1.70 -15.58
C PHE A 279 -9.88 -3.16 -15.98
N GLY A 280 -11.08 -3.47 -16.46
CA GLY A 280 -11.45 -4.81 -16.91
C GLY A 280 -11.45 -4.96 -18.43
N ARG A 281 -11.88 -6.14 -18.89
CA ARG A 281 -12.11 -6.41 -20.33
C ARG A 281 -13.61 -6.45 -20.61
N TYR A 282 -14.24 -5.29 -20.47
CA TYR A 282 -15.67 -5.13 -20.68
C TYR A 282 -15.94 -4.05 -21.72
N TYR A 283 -16.91 -4.28 -22.60
CA TYR A 283 -17.38 -3.30 -23.57
C TYR A 283 -18.90 -3.11 -23.42
N THR A 284 -19.39 -1.97 -23.92
CA THR A 284 -20.82 -1.63 -23.90
C THR A 284 -21.35 -1.44 -25.33
N GLU A 285 -22.41 -2.17 -25.73
CA GLU A 285 -23.10 -1.94 -27.02
C GLU A 285 -24.09 -0.76 -26.94
N VAL A 286 -24.19 0.04 -28.01
CA VAL A 286 -24.97 1.30 -28.05
C VAL A 286 -26.48 1.05 -28.00
N GLY A 287 -27.14 1.56 -26.95
CA GLY A 287 -28.57 1.38 -26.62
C GLY A 287 -28.78 1.50 -25.10
N SER A 288 -29.79 0.83 -24.53
CA SER A 288 -29.69 0.41 -23.11
C SER A 288 -28.39 -0.37 -22.97
N TRP A 289 -27.37 0.21 -22.34
CA TRP A 289 -26.02 -0.34 -22.41
C TRP A 289 -25.93 -1.70 -21.68
N GLU A 290 -25.41 -2.70 -22.38
CA GLU A 290 -25.11 -4.05 -21.85
C GLU A 290 -23.59 -4.21 -21.68
N LEU A 291 -23.11 -4.65 -20.50
CA LEU A 291 -21.71 -5.04 -20.31
C LEU A 291 -21.51 -6.51 -20.69
N ARG A 292 -20.47 -6.80 -21.49
CA ARG A 292 -20.09 -8.17 -21.89
C ARG A 292 -18.59 -8.42 -21.69
N PRO A 293 -18.17 -9.64 -21.32
CA PRO A 293 -16.76 -10.00 -21.27
C PRO A 293 -16.15 -10.07 -22.69
N GLY A 294 -15.02 -9.40 -22.92
CA GLY A 294 -14.30 -9.43 -24.20
C GLY A 294 -13.48 -8.18 -24.52
N ARG A 295 -12.74 -8.18 -25.63
CA ARG A 295 -12.12 -6.98 -26.22
C ARG A 295 -12.92 -6.56 -27.44
N GLU A 296 -13.16 -5.27 -27.60
CA GLU A 296 -13.74 -4.73 -28.84
C GLU A 296 -12.74 -4.95 -29.99
N HIS A 297 -13.18 -5.61 -31.06
CA HIS A 297 -12.38 -5.73 -32.27
C HIS A 297 -12.56 -4.43 -33.07
N THR A 298 -11.50 -3.63 -33.14
CA THR A 298 -11.37 -2.52 -34.09
C THR A 298 -10.76 -3.00 -35.40
#